data_AF-A0A372QR73-F1
#
_entry.id   AF-A0A372QR73-F1
#
_cell.length_a   1.000
_cell.length_b   1.000
_cell.length_c   1.000
_cell.angle_alpha   90.00
_cell.angle_beta   90.00
_cell.angle_gamma   90.00
#
_symmetry.space_group_name_H-M   'P 1'
#
loop_
_entity.id
_entity.type
_entity.pdbx_description
1 polymer ?
#
loop_
_entity_poly.entity_id
_entity_poly.type
_entity_poly.pdbx_seq_one_letter_code
_entity_poly.pdbx_strand_id
1 'polypeptide(L)'
;MSNNNGNSNNGNNINFSEAEEVEIVNIGREGISYSELKKLHSLSMQTSTNLSRILATTTMTMIMTTSSSTLSSSSSLSSSSSSSSSSSSTPTIFSSKDVKISINNRNFLIPYSSFKENCKACNYFSHSFKNCPNIRPEFRDDDFCLNCWGRGHLSINCEEDSRIVPYNEDFLTPEEVINYLIYK
;
A
#
# COMPACT_ATOMS: atom_id res chain seq x y z
N MET A 1 7.82 66.97 -7.37
CA MET A 1 8.45 66.91 -8.71
C MET A 1 8.94 65.48 -8.93
N SER A 2 8.37 64.86 -9.96
CA SER A 2 8.95 63.84 -10.85
C SER A 2 9.17 62.38 -10.41
N ASN A 3 8.62 61.52 -11.26
CA ASN A 3 8.55 60.06 -11.33
C ASN A 3 9.87 59.35 -11.66
N ASN A 4 9.93 58.04 -11.38
CA ASN A 4 10.06 56.92 -12.36
C ASN A 4 10.54 55.67 -11.61
N ASN A 5 9.71 54.63 -11.41
CA ASN A 5 9.22 53.61 -12.34
C ASN A 5 10.34 52.71 -12.92
N GLY A 6 10.33 51.44 -12.55
CA GLY A 6 11.31 50.42 -12.97
C GLY A 6 10.90 49.02 -12.53
N ASN A 7 9.68 48.61 -12.89
CA ASN A 7 9.15 47.26 -12.70
C ASN A 7 9.73 46.33 -13.79
N SER A 8 10.57 45.35 -13.41
CA SER A 8 11.08 44.32 -14.33
C SER A 8 10.36 43.00 -14.08
N ASN A 9 9.28 42.77 -14.82
CA ASN A 9 8.67 41.46 -14.99
C ASN A 9 9.47 40.68 -16.04
N ASN A 10 10.29 39.72 -15.61
CA ASN A 10 10.96 38.80 -16.52
C ASN A 10 10.07 37.56 -16.72
N GLY A 11 9.14 37.65 -17.68
CA GLY A 11 8.34 36.53 -18.12
C GLY A 11 9.14 35.64 -19.06
N ASN A 12 9.65 34.51 -18.56
CA ASN A 12 10.21 33.46 -19.40
C ASN A 12 9.07 32.73 -20.12
N ASN A 13 8.74 33.19 -21.31
CA ASN A 13 7.85 32.52 -22.24
C ASN A 13 8.66 31.45 -22.99
N ILE A 14 8.66 30.21 -22.49
CA ILE A 14 9.31 29.08 -23.16
C ILE A 14 8.32 28.55 -24.20
N ASN A 15 8.54 28.98 -25.44
CA ASN A 15 7.80 28.54 -26.61
C ASN A 15 8.25 27.12 -26.99
N PHE A 16 7.47 26.10 -26.62
CA PHE A 16 7.69 24.72 -27.07
C PHE A 16 7.10 24.58 -28.48
N SER A 17 7.95 24.73 -29.49
CA SER A 17 7.62 24.47 -30.88
C SER A 17 8.86 23.98 -31.62
N GLU A 18 9.23 22.72 -31.39
CA GLU A 18 9.72 21.80 -32.42
C GLU A 18 9.81 20.41 -31.79
N ALA A 19 9.33 19.40 -32.51
CA ALA A 19 9.43 18.01 -32.11
C ALA A 19 10.90 17.60 -32.19
N GLU A 20 11.63 17.83 -31.11
CA GLU A 20 12.99 17.36 -30.93
C GLU A 20 12.94 15.82 -30.87
N GLU A 21 13.41 15.20 -31.95
CA GLU A 21 13.51 13.75 -32.10
C GLU A 21 14.52 13.24 -31.08
N VAL A 22 14.04 12.71 -29.96
CA VAL A 22 14.86 12.20 -28.87
C VAL A 22 15.61 10.95 -29.36
N GLU A 23 16.89 11.13 -29.73
CA GLU A 23 17.79 10.03 -30.08
C GLU A 23 18.16 9.23 -28.82
N ILE A 24 17.56 8.04 -28.68
CA ILE A 24 17.86 7.13 -27.59
C ILE A 24 19.16 6.40 -27.91
N VAL A 25 20.28 6.90 -27.37
CA VAL A 25 21.59 6.28 -27.51
C VAL A 25 21.67 5.02 -26.63
N ASN A 26 21.48 3.84 -27.24
CA ASN A 26 21.63 2.54 -26.57
C ASN A 26 23.11 2.16 -26.46
N ILE A 27 23.74 2.44 -25.31
CA ILE A 27 25.13 2.01 -25.03
C ILE A 27 25.11 0.56 -24.50
N GLY A 28 25.42 -0.40 -25.37
CA GLY A 28 26.02 -1.69 -24.99
C GLY A 28 25.18 -2.73 -24.23
N ARG A 29 23.86 -2.58 -24.15
CA ARG A 29 22.94 -3.65 -23.71
C ARG A 29 22.00 -4.00 -24.85
N GLU A 30 21.68 -5.29 -25.01
CA GLU A 30 20.60 -5.74 -25.90
C GLU A 30 19.32 -4.99 -25.52
N GLY A 31 19.01 -3.94 -26.28
CA GLY A 31 17.85 -3.09 -26.03
C GLY A 31 16.58 -3.86 -26.37
N ILE A 32 15.53 -3.62 -25.60
CA ILE A 32 14.19 -4.10 -25.96
C ILE A 32 13.74 -3.39 -27.23
N SER A 33 13.17 -4.13 -28.17
CA SER A 33 12.60 -3.51 -29.38
C SER A 33 11.38 -2.66 -29.02
N TYR A 34 11.08 -1.64 -29.84
CA TYR A 34 9.90 -0.80 -29.63
C TYR A 34 8.58 -1.62 -29.63
N SER A 35 8.51 -2.69 -30.42
CA SER A 35 7.36 -3.57 -30.47
C SER A 35 7.20 -4.40 -29.17
N GLU A 36 8.29 -4.82 -28.54
CA GLU A 36 8.28 -5.45 -27.22
C GLU A 36 7.90 -4.46 -26.12
N LEU A 37 8.44 -3.25 -26.14
CA LEU A 37 8.06 -2.18 -25.21
C LEU A 37 6.55 -1.89 -25.30
N LYS A 38 6.01 -1.80 -26.52
CA LYS A 38 4.58 -1.60 -26.76
C LYS A 38 3.73 -2.77 -26.25
N LYS A 39 4.19 -4.01 -26.42
CA LYS A 39 3.53 -5.20 -25.85
C LYS A 39 3.53 -5.16 -24.32
N LEU A 40 4.67 -4.86 -23.69
CA LEU A 40 4.78 -4.73 -22.24
C LEU A 40 3.86 -3.65 -21.70
N HIS A 41 3.79 -2.50 -22.37
CA HIS A 41 2.87 -1.43 -21.99
C HIS A 41 1.40 -1.87 -22.09
N SER A 42 1.02 -2.54 -23.18
CA SER A 42 -0.35 -3.07 -23.33
C SER A 42 -0.69 -4.10 -22.24
N LEU A 43 0.25 -4.98 -21.89
CA LEU A 43 0.08 -5.95 -20.80
C LEU A 43 -0.07 -5.25 -19.45
N SER A 44 0.74 -4.24 -19.16
CA SER A 44 0.67 -3.43 -17.93
C SER A 44 -0.66 -2.69 -17.79
N MET A 45 -1.17 -2.11 -18.89
CA MET A 45 -2.49 -1.46 -18.90
C MET A 45 -3.64 -2.46 -18.71
N GLN A 46 -3.49 -3.68 -19.22
CA GLN A 46 -4.50 -4.73 -19.05
C GLN A 46 -4.50 -5.29 -17.63
N THR A 47 -3.34 -5.52 -17.02
CA THR A 47 -3.23 -5.97 -15.62
C THR A 47 -3.77 -4.94 -14.64
N SER A 48 -3.43 -3.66 -14.83
CA SER A 48 -3.97 -2.57 -13.99
C SER A 48 -5.50 -2.44 -14.11
N THR A 49 -6.07 -2.63 -15.31
CA THR A 49 -7.52 -2.65 -15.50
C THR A 49 -8.19 -3.84 -14.80
N ASN A 50 -7.58 -5.02 -14.88
CA ASN A 50 -8.09 -6.22 -14.21
C ASN A 50 -8.02 -6.10 -12.68
N LEU A 51 -6.92 -5.55 -12.14
CA LEU A 51 -6.79 -5.28 -10.70
C LEU A 51 -7.81 -4.24 -10.22
N SER A 52 -8.03 -3.18 -11.01
CA SER A 52 -9.04 -2.16 -10.70
C SER A 52 -10.45 -2.75 -10.68
N ARG A 53 -10.75 -3.71 -11.57
CA ARG A 53 -12.03 -4.41 -11.59
C ARG A 53 -12.23 -5.30 -10.36
N ILE A 54 -11.20 -6.05 -9.95
CA ILE A 54 -11.24 -6.87 -8.72
C ILE A 54 -11.49 -6.00 -7.48
N LEU A 55 -10.86 -4.83 -7.42
CA LEU A 55 -11.04 -3.87 -6.33
C LEU A 55 -12.45 -3.23 -6.36
N ALA A 56 -12.98 -2.87 -7.53
CA ALA A 56 -14.30 -2.28 -7.66
C ALA A 56 -15.44 -3.25 -7.31
N THR A 57 -15.31 -4.53 -7.64
CA THR A 57 -16.30 -5.56 -7.26
C THR A 57 -16.33 -5.81 -5.75
N THR A 58 -15.22 -5.54 -5.05
CA THR A 58 -15.15 -5.66 -3.59
C THR A 58 -15.96 -4.57 -2.88
N THR A 59 -16.05 -3.36 -3.45
CA THR A 59 -16.71 -2.21 -2.80
C THR A 59 -18.23 -2.21 -2.93
N MET A 60 -18.81 -2.84 -3.96
CA MET A 60 -20.25 -2.75 -4.22
C MET A 60 -21.11 -3.76 -3.43
N THR A 61 -20.50 -4.76 -2.79
CA THR A 61 -21.26 -5.84 -2.09
C THR A 61 -21.55 -5.53 -0.62
N MET A 62 -21.02 -4.45 -0.03
CA MET A 62 -21.21 -4.14 1.41
C MET A 62 -22.23 -3.04 1.75
N ILE A 63 -22.90 -2.40 0.78
CA ILE A 63 -23.71 -1.19 1.05
C ILE A 63 -25.22 -1.47 1.30
N MET A 64 -25.69 -2.72 1.28
CA MET A 64 -27.15 -3.01 1.37
C MET A 64 -27.68 -3.49 2.73
N THR A 65 -26.91 -3.50 3.83
CA THR A 65 -27.45 -3.98 5.13
C THR A 65 -26.99 -3.17 6.34
N THR A 66 -27.52 -1.96 6.52
CA THR A 66 -27.68 -1.38 7.86
C THR A 66 -28.84 -0.38 7.90
N SER A 67 -30.03 -0.86 8.30
CA SER A 67 -31.08 -0.05 8.91
C SER A 67 -31.90 -0.89 9.91
N SER A 68 -31.69 -0.59 11.20
CA SER A 68 -32.70 -0.49 12.27
C SER A 68 -33.24 -1.71 13.06
N SER A 69 -33.03 -1.61 14.39
CA SER A 69 -33.93 -1.88 15.54
C SER A 69 -34.29 -3.30 16.06
N THR A 70 -33.72 -3.59 17.25
CA THR A 70 -34.27 -4.13 18.53
C THR A 70 -35.45 -5.15 18.61
N LEU A 71 -35.21 -6.14 19.51
CA LEU A 71 -36.10 -6.93 20.41
C LEU A 71 -36.62 -8.34 19.99
N SER A 72 -36.00 -9.33 20.64
CA SER A 72 -36.51 -10.56 21.32
C SER A 72 -37.40 -11.63 20.65
N SER A 73 -36.82 -12.85 20.68
CA SER A 73 -37.39 -14.18 21.00
C SER A 73 -38.46 -14.83 20.09
N SER A 74 -38.09 -15.91 19.39
CA SER A 74 -38.52 -17.31 19.64
C SER A 74 -38.28 -18.24 18.43
N SER A 75 -38.23 -19.53 18.74
CA SER A 75 -37.78 -20.73 18.02
C SER A 75 -38.53 -21.13 16.74
N SER A 76 -37.83 -21.69 15.74
CA SER A 76 -37.92 -23.10 15.27
C SER A 76 -37.56 -23.33 13.77
N LEU A 77 -36.70 -24.33 13.57
CA LEU A 77 -36.61 -25.34 12.49
C LEU A 77 -36.69 -24.95 10.99
N SER A 78 -35.53 -25.15 10.35
CA SER A 78 -35.26 -25.81 9.06
C SER A 78 -35.88 -25.30 7.76
N SER A 79 -35.01 -24.91 6.82
CA SER A 79 -35.03 -25.40 5.42
C SER A 79 -33.68 -25.14 4.76
N SER A 80 -33.05 -26.23 4.35
CA SER A 80 -31.79 -26.28 3.63
C SER A 80 -31.98 -25.80 2.20
N SER A 81 -31.34 -24.69 1.86
CA SER A 81 -31.16 -24.24 0.47
C SER A 81 -29.67 -24.18 0.21
N SER A 82 -29.10 -25.30 -0.21
CA SER A 82 -27.74 -25.42 -0.71
C SER A 82 -27.65 -24.73 -2.07
N SER A 83 -27.46 -23.41 -2.03
CA SER A 83 -27.00 -22.61 -3.16
C SER A 83 -25.49 -22.77 -3.23
N SER A 84 -25.01 -23.76 -3.99
CA SER A 84 -23.61 -23.90 -4.38
C SER A 84 -23.24 -22.80 -5.39
N SER A 85 -23.26 -21.55 -4.93
CA SER A 85 -22.50 -20.47 -5.54
C SER A 85 -21.05 -20.73 -5.17
N SER A 86 -20.25 -21.13 -6.16
CA SER A 86 -18.79 -21.15 -6.09
C SER A 86 -18.27 -19.73 -5.91
N SER A 87 -18.47 -19.18 -4.70
CA SER A 87 -17.80 -17.97 -4.25
C SER A 87 -16.34 -18.33 -4.17
N SER A 88 -15.58 -17.92 -5.17
CA SER A 88 -14.13 -17.79 -5.07
C SER A 88 -13.87 -16.83 -3.90
N SER A 89 -13.77 -17.38 -2.69
CA SER A 89 -13.36 -16.62 -1.52
C SER A 89 -11.91 -16.26 -1.77
N THR A 90 -11.64 -14.98 -2.02
CA THR A 90 -10.29 -14.49 -2.10
C THR A 90 -9.56 -14.91 -0.81
N PRO A 91 -8.41 -15.58 -0.92
CA PRO A 91 -7.69 -16.03 0.26
C PRO A 91 -7.41 -14.81 1.14
N THR A 92 -7.80 -14.89 2.40
CA THR A 92 -7.46 -13.84 3.37
C THR A 92 -6.01 -14.03 3.76
N ILE A 93 -5.22 -12.98 3.59
CA ILE A 93 -3.78 -12.99 3.86
C ILE A 93 -3.52 -12.16 5.10
N PHE A 94 -2.63 -12.66 5.95
CA PHE A 94 -2.22 -12.03 7.20
C PHE A 94 -0.73 -11.73 7.13
N SER A 95 -0.32 -10.60 7.69
CA SER A 95 1.10 -10.22 7.82
C SER A 95 1.70 -10.61 9.16
N SER A 96 0.85 -10.90 10.15
CA SER A 96 1.19 -11.53 11.42
C SER A 96 -0.09 -12.10 12.03
N LYS A 97 0.02 -12.83 13.14
CA LYS A 97 -1.14 -13.35 13.87
C LYS A 97 -2.18 -12.26 14.11
N ASP A 98 -3.40 -12.51 13.63
CA ASP A 98 -4.57 -11.62 13.68
C ASP A 98 -4.45 -10.27 12.95
N VAL A 99 -3.37 -10.02 12.19
CA VAL A 99 -3.18 -8.79 11.41
C VAL A 99 -3.44 -9.05 9.92
N LYS A 100 -4.68 -8.81 9.49
CA LYS A 100 -5.08 -8.96 8.10
C LYS A 100 -4.49 -7.87 7.21
N ILE A 101 -3.93 -8.24 6.06
CA ILE A 101 -3.50 -7.31 5.00
C ILE A 101 -4.76 -6.78 4.32
N SER A 102 -5.12 -5.52 4.56
CA SER A 102 -6.36 -4.93 4.05
C SER A 102 -6.43 -3.41 4.21
N ILE A 103 -7.39 -2.80 3.51
CA ILE A 103 -7.67 -1.35 3.61
C ILE A 103 -8.06 -0.92 5.01
N ASN A 104 -8.92 -1.69 5.63
CA ASN A 104 -9.44 -1.38 6.94
C ASN A 104 -8.34 -1.40 8.03
N ASN A 105 -7.33 -2.25 7.87
CA ASN A 105 -6.22 -2.36 8.82
C ASN A 105 -5.02 -1.45 8.50
N ARG A 106 -5.09 -0.65 7.43
CA ARG A 106 -4.00 0.23 6.99
C ARG A 106 -2.66 -0.50 6.86
N ASN A 107 -2.68 -1.72 6.36
CA ASN A 107 -1.53 -2.62 6.30
C ASN A 107 -1.51 -3.31 4.93
N PHE A 108 -0.66 -2.83 4.03
CA PHE A 108 -0.71 -3.18 2.61
C PHE A 108 0.65 -3.45 2.00
N LEU A 109 0.66 -4.30 0.98
CA LEU A 109 1.86 -4.60 0.19
C LEU A 109 2.23 -3.49 -0.80
N ILE A 110 1.25 -2.69 -1.23
CA ILE A 110 1.44 -1.64 -2.23
C ILE A 110 1.05 -0.27 -1.65
N PRO A 111 1.66 0.83 -2.14
CA PRO A 111 1.26 2.17 -1.76
C PRO A 111 -0.24 2.36 -1.99
N TYR A 112 -0.94 2.89 -0.99
CA TYR A 112 -2.35 3.24 -1.10
C TYR A 112 -2.55 4.68 -0.62
N SER A 113 -3.13 5.52 -1.48
CA SER A 113 -3.41 6.93 -1.19
C SER A 113 -2.15 7.77 -0.91
N SER A 114 -2.24 8.76 -0.02
CA SER A 114 -1.20 9.74 0.32
C SER A 114 0.01 9.15 1.04
N PHE A 115 -0.06 7.88 1.47
CA PHE A 115 1.04 7.20 2.17
C PHE A 115 1.98 6.56 1.16
N LYS A 116 2.86 7.39 0.59
CA LYS A 116 3.88 6.95 -0.38
C LYS A 116 5.04 6.20 0.27
N GLU A 117 5.31 6.47 1.55
CA GLU A 117 6.38 5.80 2.27
C GLU A 117 5.86 4.55 2.98
N ASN A 118 6.69 3.51 2.96
CA ASN A 118 6.47 2.31 3.74
C ASN A 118 6.81 2.54 5.22
N CYS A 119 6.19 1.74 6.09
CA CYS A 119 6.52 1.72 7.50
C CYS A 119 7.98 1.28 7.68
N LYS A 120 8.80 2.11 8.33
CA LYS A 120 10.23 1.82 8.55
C LYS A 120 10.51 0.58 9.40
N ALA A 121 9.49 0.08 10.12
CA ALA A 121 9.62 -1.11 10.94
C ALA A 121 9.24 -2.39 10.18
N CYS A 122 8.15 -2.41 9.40
CA CYS A 122 7.64 -3.66 8.79
C CYS A 122 7.54 -3.64 7.26
N ASN A 123 7.91 -2.53 6.61
CA ASN A 123 7.87 -2.33 5.15
C ASN A 123 6.49 -2.39 4.48
N TYR A 124 5.40 -2.58 5.23
CA TYR A 124 4.03 -2.40 4.72
C TYR A 124 3.65 -0.91 4.61
N PHE A 125 2.70 -0.59 3.73
CA PHE A 125 2.22 0.78 3.49
C PHE A 125 1.03 1.15 4.39
N SER A 126 0.72 2.45 4.41
CA SER A 126 -0.44 3.10 5.04
C SER A 126 -0.40 3.30 6.56
N HIS A 127 0.72 3.02 7.21
CA HIS A 127 0.93 3.34 8.63
C HIS A 127 2.37 3.78 8.91
N SER A 128 2.55 4.54 9.98
CA SER A 128 3.87 4.87 10.54
C SER A 128 4.32 3.81 11.52
N PHE A 129 5.59 3.83 11.92
CA PHE A 129 6.13 2.90 12.92
C PHE A 129 5.36 2.97 14.26
N LYS A 130 4.97 4.18 14.69
CA LYS A 130 4.22 4.44 15.93
C LYS A 130 2.89 3.67 15.98
N ASN A 131 2.25 3.52 14.82
CA ASN A 131 0.96 2.84 14.70
C ASN A 131 1.08 1.52 13.95
N CYS A 132 2.26 0.88 13.96
CA CYS A 132 2.48 -0.32 13.18
C CYS A 132 1.68 -1.50 13.78
N PRO A 133 0.72 -2.06 13.04
CA PRO A 133 -0.10 -3.16 13.54
C PRO A 133 0.70 -4.46 13.70
N ASN A 134 1.86 -4.57 13.04
CA ASN A 134 2.74 -5.74 13.09
C ASN A 134 3.74 -5.71 14.26
N ILE A 135 3.87 -4.60 14.99
CA ILE A 135 4.70 -4.49 16.20
C ILE A 135 3.84 -4.84 17.42
N ARG A 136 4.40 -5.49 18.43
CA ARG A 136 3.71 -5.76 19.68
C ARG A 136 3.17 -4.47 20.33
N PRO A 137 1.92 -4.44 20.82
CA PRO A 137 1.30 -3.23 21.39
C PRO A 137 2.15 -2.53 22.45
N GLU A 138 2.87 -3.29 23.27
CA GLU A 138 3.76 -2.77 24.32
C GLU A 138 4.88 -1.84 23.81
N PHE A 139 5.21 -1.91 22.51
CA PHE A 139 6.30 -1.16 21.87
C PHE A 139 5.82 -0.07 20.89
N ARG A 140 4.50 0.21 20.83
CA ARG A 140 3.92 1.19 19.90
C ARG A 140 3.91 2.62 20.42
N ASP A 141 4.33 2.83 21.67
CA ASP A 141 4.35 4.17 22.27
C ASP A 141 5.46 5.07 21.71
N ASP A 142 5.33 6.38 21.94
CA ASP A 142 6.22 7.40 21.40
C ASP A 142 7.64 7.42 22.01
N ASP A 143 7.86 6.64 23.06
CA ASP A 143 9.09 6.68 23.87
C ASP A 143 10.13 5.61 23.50
N PHE A 144 9.86 4.81 22.45
CA PHE A 144 10.74 3.73 22.03
C PHE A 144 11.71 4.15 20.93
N CYS A 145 12.99 3.83 21.14
CA CYS A 145 14.04 3.96 20.13
C CYS A 145 13.86 2.93 19.01
N LEU A 146 13.87 3.35 17.75
CA LEU A 146 13.71 2.44 16.60
C LEU A 146 14.92 1.54 16.34
N ASN A 147 16.07 1.84 16.95
CA ASN A 147 17.27 1.04 16.77
C ASN A 147 17.35 -0.10 17.79
N CYS A 148 17.23 0.22 19.08
CA CYS A 148 17.41 -0.75 20.15
C CYS A 148 16.11 -1.15 20.87
N TRP A 149 14.98 -0.51 20.55
CA TRP A 149 13.68 -0.72 21.21
C TRP A 149 13.69 -0.46 22.72
N GLY A 150 14.69 0.28 23.21
CA GLY A 150 14.77 0.81 24.56
C GLY A 150 13.97 2.10 24.72
N ARG A 151 13.67 2.47 25.97
CA ARG A 151 12.97 3.71 26.30
C ARG A 151 13.94 4.86 26.61
N GLY A 152 13.44 6.09 26.53
CA GLY A 152 14.11 7.27 27.10
C GLY A 152 15.15 7.94 26.19
N HIS A 153 15.22 7.55 24.91
CA HIS A 153 16.09 8.21 23.93
C HIS A 153 15.54 8.07 22.50
N LEU A 154 15.97 8.97 21.63
CA LEU A 154 15.65 8.94 20.19
C LEU A 154 16.67 8.06 19.45
N SER A 155 16.27 7.51 18.31
CA SER A 155 17.16 6.68 17.47
C SER A 155 18.44 7.39 17.03
N ILE A 156 18.41 8.71 16.86
CA ILE A 156 19.59 9.51 16.51
C ILE A 156 20.63 9.61 17.64
N ASN A 157 20.20 9.38 18.88
CA ASN A 157 21.05 9.41 20.07
C ASN A 157 21.29 7.99 20.63
N CYS A 158 21.04 6.95 19.83
CA CYS A 158 21.16 5.56 20.27
C CYS A 158 22.62 5.11 20.19
N GLU A 159 23.22 4.78 21.33
CA GLU A 159 24.57 4.19 21.42
C GLU A 159 24.54 2.66 21.48
N GLU A 160 23.36 2.07 21.66
CA GLU A 160 23.13 0.63 21.71
C GLU A 160 23.14 0.00 20.31
N ASP A 161 23.54 -1.27 20.26
CA ASP A 161 23.44 -2.09 19.05
C ASP A 161 21.98 -2.24 18.58
N SER A 162 21.83 -2.41 17.26
CA SER A 162 20.53 -2.64 16.66
C SER A 162 19.93 -3.94 17.17
N ARG A 163 18.68 -3.90 17.63
CA ARG A 163 17.94 -5.06 18.14
C ARG A 163 16.86 -5.49 17.18
N ILE A 164 16.50 -6.77 17.27
CA ILE A 164 15.41 -7.36 16.49
C ILE A 164 14.12 -6.61 16.81
N VAL A 165 13.38 -6.25 15.75
CA VAL A 165 12.08 -5.59 15.87
C VAL A 165 11.10 -6.50 16.63
N PRO A 166 10.39 -5.99 17.65
CA PRO A 166 9.46 -6.78 18.44
C PRO A 166 8.14 -6.97 17.68
N TYR A 167 8.19 -7.74 16.59
CA TYR A 167 7.01 -8.08 15.81
C TYR A 167 6.05 -8.98 16.59
N ASN A 168 4.80 -9.02 16.15
CA ASN A 168 3.83 -10.02 16.55
C ASN A 168 4.28 -11.43 16.14
N GLU A 169 3.65 -12.44 16.73
CA GLU A 169 3.82 -13.84 16.33
C GLU A 169 3.53 -14.05 14.84
N ASP A 170 4.29 -14.96 14.22
CA ASP A 170 4.16 -15.36 12.82
C ASP A 170 4.21 -14.18 11.82
N PHE A 171 5.01 -13.15 12.13
CA PHE A 171 5.21 -12.03 11.22
C PHE A 171 5.83 -12.48 9.90
N LEU A 172 5.23 -12.03 8.80
CA LEU A 172 5.67 -12.22 7.43
C LEU A 172 6.04 -10.87 6.81
N THR A 173 7.23 -10.79 6.22
CA THR A 173 7.62 -9.61 5.45
C THR A 173 6.79 -9.50 4.17
N PRO A 174 6.70 -8.29 3.56
CA PRO A 174 6.04 -8.13 2.27
C PRO A 174 6.56 -9.10 1.19
N GLU A 175 7.87 -9.39 1.18
CA GLU A 175 8.51 -10.33 0.25
C GLU A 175 8.04 -11.77 0.48
N GLU A 176 7.96 -12.20 1.73
CA GLU A 176 7.46 -13.54 2.08
C GLU A 176 6.00 -13.73 1.67
N VAL A 177 5.17 -12.70 1.90
CA VAL A 177 3.77 -12.71 1.46
C VAL A 177 3.67 -12.77 -0.06
N ILE A 178 4.47 -11.99 -0.79
CA ILE A 178 4.48 -12.01 -2.26
C ILE A 178 4.89 -13.39 -2.77
N ASN A 179 5.95 -13.98 -2.20
CA ASN A 179 6.39 -15.33 -2.56
C ASN A 179 5.29 -16.37 -2.30
N TYR A 180 4.58 -16.26 -1.17
CA TYR A 180 3.45 -17.12 -0.85
C TYR A 180 2.30 -17.00 -1.86
N LEU A 181 2.10 -15.83 -2.47
CA LEU A 181 1.05 -15.62 -3.46
C LEU A 181 1.45 -16.08 -4.87
N ILE A 182 2.75 -16.06 -5.20
CA ILE A 182 3.25 -16.44 -6.52
C ILE A 182 3.43 -17.96 -6.63
N TYR A 183 3.96 -18.60 -5.58
CA TYR A 183 4.44 -19.99 -5.65
C TYR A 183 3.48 -21.01 -5.03
N LYS A 184 2.23 -20.63 -4.79
CA LYS A 184 1.19 -21.48 -4.22
C LYS A 184 0.13 -21.82 -5.26
#